data_AF-A0A0D7CLE5-F1
#
_entry.id   AF-A0A0D7CLE5-F1
#
_cell.length_a   1.000
_cell.length_b   1.000
_cell.length_c   1.000
_cell.angle_alpha   90.00
_cell.angle_beta   90.00
_cell.angle_gamma   90.00
#
_symmetry.space_group_name_H-M   'P 1'
#
loop_
_entity.id
_entity.type
_entity.pdbx_description
1 polymer ?
#
loop_
_entity_poly.entity_id
_entity_poly.type
_entity_poly.pdbx_seq_one_letter_code
_entity_poly.pdbx_strand_id
1 'polypeptide(L)'
;MVLAAEVNEAAIALSVTGTMTCFDAVEHKPQYPCRQRGDVKSMSDSREQHLPLTTAQTGVWFSQQLDAENPIYRVTEYLDIHGQIDLPVLETALRRAVAETEALRVRVEADDEEGARQVIVRSLEWRLPVVDFRGEGLA
;
A
#
# COMPACT_ATOMS: atom_id res chain seq x y z
N MET A 1 -13.66 -13.74 13.49
CA MET A 1 -14.12 -12.37 13.15
C MET A 1 -13.49 -12.04 11.81
N VAL A 2 -14.29 -11.79 10.77
CA VAL A 2 -13.75 -11.50 9.44
C VAL A 2 -13.34 -10.03 9.40
N LEU A 3 -12.03 -9.77 9.37
CA LEU A 3 -11.51 -8.43 9.07
C LEU A 3 -11.28 -8.36 7.56
N ALA A 4 -12.18 -7.70 6.85
CA ALA A 4 -11.94 -7.26 5.49
C ALA A 4 -11.24 -5.89 5.57
N ALA A 5 -9.96 -5.84 5.23
CA ALA A 5 -9.26 -4.58 5.05
C ALA A 5 -9.43 -4.16 3.58
N GLU A 6 -10.34 -3.22 3.32
CA GLU A 6 -10.37 -2.49 2.05
C GLU A 6 -9.21 -1.50 2.05
N VAL A 7 -8.09 -1.90 1.45
CA VAL A 7 -6.94 -1.02 1.24
C VAL A 7 -7.18 -0.26 -0.06
N ASN A 8 -7.37 1.06 0.07
CA ASN A 8 -7.76 1.92 -1.05
C ASN A 8 -6.67 2.00 -2.16
N GLU A 9 -7.14 2.20 -3.39
CA GLU A 9 -6.59 1.80 -4.71
C GLU A 9 -5.19 2.27 -5.13
N ALA A 10 -4.43 3.02 -4.32
CA ALA A 10 -3.07 3.46 -4.70
C ALA A 10 -1.95 2.71 -3.98
N ALA A 11 -2.23 1.92 -2.94
CA ALA A 11 -1.19 1.38 -2.06
C ALA A 11 -0.70 -0.03 -2.44
N ILE A 12 -1.56 -0.90 -2.99
CA ILE A 12 -1.19 -2.32 -3.16
C ILE A 12 -0.36 -2.58 -4.41
N ALA A 13 -0.44 -1.74 -5.46
CA ALA A 13 0.46 -1.86 -6.61
C ALA A 13 1.92 -1.43 -6.31
N LEU A 14 2.25 -1.07 -5.06
CA LEU A 14 3.50 -0.39 -4.68
C LEU A 14 4.34 -1.02 -3.59
N SER A 15 4.02 -2.24 -3.15
CA SER A 15 4.95 -2.98 -2.30
C SER A 15 5.07 -4.42 -2.76
N VAL A 16 5.79 -4.62 -3.87
CA VAL A 16 6.60 -5.82 -4.03
C VAL A 16 8.02 -5.45 -3.57
N THR A 17 8.20 -5.26 -2.26
CA THR A 17 9.54 -5.34 -1.68
C THR A 17 9.72 -6.78 -1.22
N GLY A 18 10.53 -7.52 -1.98
CA GLY A 18 10.63 -8.96 -1.89
C GLY A 18 11.03 -9.49 -0.52
N THR A 19 10.34 -10.55 -0.11
CA THR A 19 10.97 -11.69 0.54
C THR A 19 11.19 -12.77 -0.52
N MET A 20 12.14 -12.52 -1.43
CA MET A 20 12.77 -13.62 -2.14
C MET A 20 13.62 -14.34 -1.08
N THR A 21 13.05 -15.36 -0.46
CA THR A 21 13.82 -16.41 0.19
C THR A 21 14.75 -16.97 -0.87
N CYS A 22 16.02 -16.57 -0.83
CA CYS A 22 17.07 -17.18 -1.62
C CYS A 22 17.16 -18.66 -1.24
N PHE A 23 16.60 -19.52 -2.07
CA PHE A 23 16.93 -20.94 -2.13
C PHE A 23 17.70 -21.14 -3.44
N ASP A 24 19.01 -21.28 -3.28
CA ASP A 24 20.04 -21.83 -4.18
C ASP A 24 20.14 -21.40 -5.65
N ALA A 25 21.10 -20.49 -5.87
CA ALA A 25 22.27 -20.64 -6.74
C ALA A 25 22.17 -21.46 -8.04
N VAL A 26 22.15 -20.76 -9.19
CA VAL A 26 22.98 -21.11 -10.36
C VAL A 26 23.56 -19.81 -10.95
N GLU A 27 24.86 -19.82 -11.18
CA GLU A 27 25.72 -18.70 -11.58
C GLU A 27 25.31 -18.04 -12.92
N HIS A 28 24.95 -16.76 -12.88
CA HIS A 28 25.20 -15.81 -13.98
C HIS A 28 25.18 -14.39 -13.42
N LYS A 29 26.33 -13.71 -13.39
CA LYS A 29 26.46 -12.33 -12.88
C LYS A 29 26.01 -11.32 -13.94
N PRO A 30 24.95 -10.52 -13.74
CA PRO A 30 24.74 -9.35 -14.56
C PRO A 30 25.54 -8.18 -13.95
N GLN A 31 26.50 -7.68 -14.72
CA GLN A 31 27.37 -6.58 -14.35
C GLN A 31 26.64 -5.24 -14.49
N TYR A 32 25.91 -4.84 -13.44
CA TYR A 32 25.39 -3.48 -13.32
C TYR A 32 26.31 -2.65 -12.40
N PRO A 33 26.80 -1.48 -12.83
CA PRO A 33 27.58 -0.61 -11.96
C PRO A 33 26.68 -0.03 -10.85
N CYS A 34 27.00 -0.33 -9.58
CA CYS A 34 26.41 0.35 -8.43
C CYS A 34 26.67 1.87 -8.54
N ARG A 35 25.62 2.64 -8.77
CA ARG A 35 25.66 4.11 -8.74
C ARG A 35 25.99 4.54 -7.31
N GLN A 36 27.08 5.29 -7.17
CA GLN A 36 27.56 5.84 -5.89
C GLN A 36 26.43 6.60 -5.19
N ARG A 37 26.21 6.26 -3.92
CA ARG A 37 25.20 6.83 -3.03
C ARG A 37 25.60 8.28 -2.74
N GLY A 38 25.00 9.22 -3.48
CA GLY A 38 25.11 10.65 -3.16
C GLY A 38 24.54 10.92 -1.77
N ASP A 39 25.17 11.83 -1.04
CA ASP A 39 24.80 12.22 0.31
C ASP A 39 23.29 12.50 0.41
N VAL A 40 22.57 11.65 1.15
CA VAL A 40 21.16 11.92 1.48
C VAL A 40 21.15 13.06 2.48
N LYS A 41 21.00 14.28 1.96
CA LYS A 41 20.77 15.46 2.77
C LYS A 41 19.47 15.23 3.55
N SER A 42 19.59 15.02 4.86
CA SER A 42 18.47 14.97 5.79
C SER A 42 17.64 16.25 5.63
N MET A 43 16.47 16.13 5.02
CA MET A 43 15.50 17.20 4.86
C MET A 43 14.27 16.84 5.69
N SER A 44 14.28 17.29 6.94
CA SER A 44 13.05 17.57 7.67
C SER A 44 12.35 18.73 6.97
N ASP A 45 11.55 18.43 5.96
CA ASP A 45 10.70 19.41 5.30
C ASP A 45 9.27 18.88 5.31
N SER A 46 8.42 19.55 6.07
CA SER A 46 7.01 19.24 6.30
C SER A 46 6.17 19.63 5.09
N ARG A 47 6.56 19.18 3.90
CA ARG A 47 5.75 19.28 2.67
C ARG A 47 5.34 17.88 2.26
N GLU A 48 4.09 17.76 1.84
CA GLU A 48 3.61 16.59 1.12
C GLU A 48 4.59 16.31 -0.03
N GLN A 49 5.12 15.10 -0.08
CA GLN A 49 6.15 14.75 -1.04
C GLN A 49 5.49 14.35 -2.35
N HIS A 50 5.58 15.21 -3.37
CA HIS A 50 5.16 14.88 -4.73
C HIS A 50 6.29 14.14 -5.43
N LEU A 51 6.08 12.85 -5.69
CA LEU A 51 7.04 11.97 -6.34
C LEU A 51 6.49 11.52 -7.69
N PRO A 52 7.35 11.25 -8.69
CA PRO A 52 6.89 10.64 -9.94
C PRO A 52 6.37 9.21 -9.66
N LEU A 53 5.38 8.76 -10.44
CA LEU A 53 5.00 7.35 -10.46
C LEU A 53 6.16 6.51 -11.04
N THR A 54 6.34 5.30 -10.53
CA THR A 54 7.14 4.27 -11.18
C THR A 54 6.50 3.86 -12.51
N THR A 55 7.27 3.21 -13.38
CA THR A 55 6.75 2.68 -14.66
C THR A 55 5.58 1.72 -14.46
N ALA A 56 5.64 0.86 -13.43
CA ALA A 56 4.57 -0.07 -13.10
C ALA A 56 3.30 0.66 -12.62
N GLN A 57 3.45 1.63 -11.71
CA GLN A 57 2.33 2.47 -11.26
C GLN A 57 1.67 3.22 -12.40
N THR A 58 2.46 3.76 -13.33
CA THR A 58 1.96 4.52 -14.49
C THR A 58 1.10 3.62 -15.38
N GLY A 59 1.50 2.36 -15.58
CA GLY A 59 0.72 1.39 -16.35
C GLY A 59 -0.63 1.07 -15.69
N VAL A 60 -0.64 0.85 -14.38
CA VAL A 60 -1.87 0.63 -13.60
C VAL A 60 -2.78 1.85 -13.65
N TRP A 61 -2.22 3.05 -13.39
CA TRP A 61 -2.97 4.31 -13.44
C TRP A 61 -3.62 4.53 -14.80
N PHE A 62 -2.85 4.40 -15.89
CA PHE A 62 -3.40 4.55 -17.24
C PHE A 62 -4.49 3.51 -17.55
N SER A 63 -4.31 2.26 -17.12
CA SER A 63 -5.33 1.23 -17.31
C SER A 63 -6.64 1.56 -16.57
N GLN A 64 -6.58 2.10 -15.35
CA GLN A 64 -7.78 2.53 -14.62
C GLN A 64 -8.43 3.77 -15.24
N GLN A 65 -7.68 4.67 -15.87
CA GLN A 65 -8.27 5.81 -16.59
C GLN A 65 -9.12 5.37 -17.80
N LEU A 66 -8.84 4.20 -18.39
CA LEU A 66 -9.61 3.66 -19.52
C LEU A 66 -10.92 3.00 -19.07
N ASP A 67 -10.92 2.37 -17.89
CA ASP A 67 -12.07 1.70 -17.30
C ASP A 67 -11.99 1.76 -15.78
N ALA A 68 -12.55 2.84 -15.21
CA ALA A 68 -12.44 3.16 -13.79
C ALA A 68 -13.19 2.20 -12.87
N GLU A 69 -14.19 1.48 -13.40
CA GLU A 69 -14.98 0.52 -12.63
C GLU A 69 -14.37 -0.87 -12.62
N ASN A 70 -13.30 -1.11 -13.39
CA ASN A 70 -12.66 -2.41 -13.49
C ASN A 70 -11.89 -2.77 -12.20
N PRO A 71 -12.30 -3.82 -11.47
CA PRO A 71 -11.69 -4.16 -10.20
C PRO A 71 -10.39 -4.96 -10.32
N ILE A 72 -9.85 -5.20 -11.54
CA ILE A 72 -8.70 -6.11 -11.76
C ILE A 72 -7.44 -5.75 -10.95
N TYR A 73 -7.30 -4.50 -10.52
CA TYR A 73 -6.19 -4.03 -9.68
C TYR A 73 -6.53 -3.89 -8.19
N ARG A 74 -7.73 -4.28 -7.77
CA ARG A 74 -8.13 -4.37 -6.36
C ARG A 74 -7.66 -5.69 -5.80
N VAL A 75 -6.82 -5.63 -4.77
CA VAL A 75 -6.33 -6.81 -4.05
C VAL A 75 -6.90 -6.74 -2.63
N THR A 76 -7.42 -7.85 -2.13
CA THR A 76 -8.05 -7.93 -0.81
C THR A 76 -7.70 -9.26 -0.17
N GLU A 77 -7.44 -9.21 1.13
CA GLU A 77 -7.12 -10.37 1.95
C GLU A 77 -7.97 -10.35 3.22
N TYR A 78 -8.20 -11.54 3.80
CA TYR A 78 -8.84 -11.67 5.10
C TYR A 78 -8.01 -12.60 6.00
N LEU A 79 -8.05 -12.33 7.31
CA LEU A 79 -7.41 -13.16 8.31
C LEU A 79 -8.46 -13.77 9.23
N ASP A 80 -8.42 -15.10 9.36
CA ASP A 80 -9.20 -15.78 10.40
C ASP A 80 -8.37 -15.86 11.69
N ILE A 81 -8.91 -15.25 12.76
CA ILE A 81 -8.30 -15.21 14.07
C ILE A 81 -9.19 -16.01 15.02
N HIS A 82 -8.66 -17.13 15.49
CA HIS A 82 -9.31 -17.95 16.49
C HIS A 82 -8.98 -17.45 17.89
N GLY A 83 -9.97 -16.88 18.57
CA GLY A 83 -9.84 -16.41 19.94
C GLY A 83 -10.63 -15.14 20.20
N GLN A 84 -10.44 -14.57 21.39
CA GLN A 84 -10.99 -13.26 21.73
C GLN A 84 -10.11 -12.16 21.13
N ILE A 85 -10.74 -11.15 20.57
CA ILE A 85 -10.07 -9.96 20.02
C ILE A 85 -10.52 -8.75 20.84
N ASP A 86 -9.55 -8.02 21.38
CA ASP A 86 -9.77 -6.71 21.96
C ASP A 86 -9.77 -5.67 20.82
N LEU A 87 -10.97 -5.17 20.47
CA LEU A 87 -11.17 -4.25 19.36
C LEU A 87 -10.42 -2.91 19.52
N PRO A 88 -10.48 -2.22 20.68
CA PRO A 88 -9.65 -1.03 20.92
C PRO A 88 -8.14 -1.25 20.71
N VAL A 89 -7.63 -2.40 21.17
CA VAL A 89 -6.21 -2.73 20.99
C VAL A 89 -5.89 -2.99 19.51
N LEU A 90 -6.74 -3.75 18.81
CA LEU A 90 -6.58 -4.01 17.38
C LEU A 90 -6.61 -2.72 16.55
N GLU A 91 -7.56 -1.82 16.83
CA GLU A 91 -7.66 -0.55 16.12
C GLU A 91 -6.41 0.30 16.34
N THR A 92 -5.89 0.35 17.57
CA THR A 92 -4.64 1.05 17.90
C THR A 92 -3.45 0.46 17.12
N ALA A 93 -3.34 -0.86 17.08
CA ALA A 93 -2.30 -1.56 16.33
C ALA A 93 -2.38 -1.27 14.82
N LEU A 94 -3.57 -1.31 14.23
CA LEU A 94 -3.78 -1.00 12.81
C LEU A 94 -3.44 0.46 12.49
N ARG A 95 -3.87 1.42 13.32
CA ARG A 95 -3.53 2.85 13.15
C ARG A 95 -2.02 3.07 13.16
N ARG A 96 -1.31 2.37 14.05
CA ARG A 96 0.15 2.41 14.10
C ARG A 96 0.79 1.81 12.85
N ALA A 97 0.34 0.64 12.41
CA ALA A 97 0.86 -0.02 11.21
C ALA A 97 0.69 0.86 9.95
N VAL A 98 -0.46 1.54 9.80
CA VAL A 98 -0.72 2.50 8.72
C VAL A 98 0.21 3.73 8.83
N ALA A 99 0.42 4.25 10.03
CA ALA A 99 1.30 5.40 10.24
C ALA A 99 2.77 5.08 9.89
N GLU A 100 3.25 3.91 10.30
CA GLU A 100 4.63 3.45 10.07
C GLU A 100 4.89 3.05 8.61
N THR A 101 3.86 2.79 7.81
CA THR A 101 3.99 2.32 6.42
C THR A 101 3.60 3.41 5.41
N GLU A 102 4.57 4.01 4.74
CA GLU A 102 4.33 5.08 3.75
C GLU A 102 3.47 4.66 2.57
N ALA A 103 3.65 3.43 2.05
CA ALA A 103 2.89 2.91 0.92
C ALA A 103 1.37 2.90 1.18
N LEU A 104 0.93 2.67 2.42
CA LEU A 104 -0.48 2.72 2.81
C LEU A 104 -1.05 4.14 2.89
N ARG A 105 -0.18 5.15 2.80
CA ARG A 105 -0.52 6.58 2.85
C ARG A 105 -0.23 7.30 1.52
N VAL A 106 -0.10 6.56 0.43
CA VAL A 106 0.06 7.13 -0.91
C VAL A 106 -1.31 7.45 -1.52
N ARG A 107 -1.40 8.63 -2.13
CA ARG A 107 -2.46 9.02 -3.08
C ARG A 107 -1.85 9.28 -4.44
N VAL A 108 -2.62 9.08 -5.50
CA VAL A 108 -2.26 9.53 -6.83
C VAL A 108 -3.09 10.76 -7.15
N GLU A 109 -2.41 11.85 -7.49
CA GLU A 109 -3.01 13.10 -7.92
C GLU A 109 -2.63 13.31 -9.38
N ALA A 110 -3.60 13.68 -10.21
CA ALA A 110 -3.37 13.98 -11.62
C ALA A 110 -3.68 15.45 -11.86
N ASP A 111 -2.73 16.14 -12.48
CA ASP A 111 -2.87 17.49 -13.00
C ASP A 111 -2.78 17.42 -14.54
N ASP A 112 -3.63 18.18 -15.23
CA ASP A 112 -3.72 18.17 -16.69
C ASP A 112 -2.41 18.61 -17.38
N GLU A 113 -1.57 19.42 -16.71
CA GLU A 113 -0.30 19.92 -17.25
C GLU A 113 0.90 19.06 -16.81
N GLU A 114 0.90 18.58 -15.56
CA GLU A 114 2.05 17.91 -14.96
C GLU A 114 1.99 16.38 -14.96
N GLY A 115 0.82 15.81 -15.29
CA GLY A 115 0.57 14.38 -15.26
C GLY A 115 0.41 13.81 -13.85
N ALA A 116 0.27 12.48 -13.77
CA ALA A 116 0.06 11.80 -12.49
C ALA A 116 1.32 11.85 -11.60
N ARG A 117 1.13 12.19 -10.33
CA ARG A 117 2.14 12.15 -9.27
C ARG A 117 1.61 11.38 -8.08
N GLN A 118 2.52 10.79 -7.31
CA GLN A 118 2.17 10.15 -6.05
C GLN A 118 2.51 11.10 -4.90
N VAL A 119 1.58 11.21 -3.96
CA VAL A 119 1.67 12.10 -2.80
C VAL A 119 1.55 11.26 -1.54
N ILE A 120 2.56 11.34 -0.67
CA ILE A 120 2.55 10.66 0.63
C ILE A 120 1.89 11.57 1.65
N VAL A 121 0.68 11.23 2.08
CA VAL A 121 -0.04 12.00 3.10
C VAL A 121 0.47 11.64 4.49
N ARG A 122 0.54 12.62 5.39
CA ARG A 122 1.09 12.43 6.74
C ARG A 122 0.24 11.50 7.60
N SER A 123 -1.08 11.63 7.50
CA SER A 123 -2.06 10.84 8.25
C SER A 123 -3.28 10.58 7.40
N LEU A 124 -3.85 9.39 7.57
CA LEU A 124 -5.13 9.03 6.97
C LEU A 124 -6.18 8.92 8.07
N GLU A 125 -7.29 9.61 7.85
CA GLU A 125 -8.50 9.43 8.66
C GLU A 125 -9.31 8.28 8.07
N TRP A 126 -9.51 7.23 8.87
CA TRP A 126 -10.28 6.05 8.51
C TRP A 126 -10.95 5.45 9.75
N ARG A 127 -12.01 4.67 9.51
CA ARG A 127 -12.79 3.96 10.54
C ARG A 127 -12.62 2.46 10.33
N LEU A 128 -12.51 1.71 11.43
CA LEU A 128 -12.55 0.25 11.40
C LEU A 128 -14.02 -0.21 11.51
N PRO A 129 -14.69 -0.59 10.40
CA PRO A 129 -16.04 -1.14 10.50
C PRO A 129 -15.98 -2.49 11.22
N VAL A 130 -16.86 -2.66 12.22
CA VAL A 130 -17.02 -3.91 12.95
C VAL A 130 -18.42 -4.44 12.67
N VAL A 131 -18.49 -5.62 12.07
CA VAL A 131 -19.73 -6.33 11.80
C VAL A 131 -19.74 -7.62 12.61
N ASP A 132 -20.79 -7.81 13.41
CA ASP A 132 -20.95 -8.96 14.29
C ASP A 132 -21.96 -9.95 13.71
N PHE A 133 -21.45 -11.07 13.20
CA PHE A 133 -22.25 -12.15 12.61
C PHE A 133 -22.70 -13.21 13.62
N ARG A 134 -22.40 -13.08 14.92
CA ARG A 134 -22.72 -14.13 15.93
C ARG A 134 -24.22 -14.42 16.06
N GLY A 135 -25.09 -13.48 15.67
CA GLY A 135 -26.54 -13.63 15.67
C GLY A 135 -27.13 -14.08 14.33
N GLU A 136 -26.33 -14.16 13.28
CA GLU A 136 -26.75 -14.60 11.96
C GLU A 136 -26.48 -16.10 11.86
N GLY A 137 -27.47 -16.90 12.24
CA GLY A 137 -27.39 -18.35 12.07
C GLY A 137 -27.12 -18.67 10.60
N LEU A 138 -26.05 -19.42 10.33
CA LEU A 138 -25.86 -20.08 9.04
C LEU A 138 -27.00 -21.11 8.91
N ALA A 139 -28.08 -20.71 8.23
CA ALA A 139 -29.18 -21.59 7.86
C ALA A 139 -28.73 -22.62 6.83
#